data_AF-A0A8W8NG37-F1
#
_entry.id   AF-A0A8W8NG37-F1
#
_cell.length_a   1.000
_cell.length_b   1.000
_cell.length_c   1.000
_cell.angle_alpha   90.00
_cell.angle_beta   90.00
_cell.angle_gamma   90.00
#
_symmetry.space_group_name_H-M   'P 1'
#
loop_
_entity.id
_entity.type
_entity.pdbx_description
1 polymer ?
#
loop_
_entity_poly.entity_id
_entity_poly.type
_entity_poly.pdbx_seq_one_letter_code
_entity_poly.pdbx_strand_id
1 'polypeptide(L)'
;MGKKNFKKKLGASLVERKKNLQEARKELAKSSSAKTKMQYSADQILDKVDEYIDSFQYELAQKFCQRALEMEPDTGHSKYMYLGQLFEGAEAIQFFQKGIELMVKEREAQSAQELAAACGGEEKISGRDISTAYCSLAEIYMTDCCDEPNAESECETAINKAIEADGENPEAYQLKASFYLSKENKQEALSMIKKSASLWLPHYQAVDQDKITDEESDPVEVVPLSYDARVTTAKILIEVEEFETAVTILEGLLDENEDDPQIWYMIGWANYLQGEDYKSNARFYLKKCKEVYVKTKYEDEGLLKHTEELLAELGPGDDDEDDDAEGDGDDVEDLEIDSDSESESNTNNDSETKMEH
;
A
#
# COMPACT_ATOMS: atom_id res chain seq x y z
N MET A 1 85.26 3.16 -18.42
CA MET A 1 83.82 2.97 -18.15
C MET A 1 83.15 4.34 -18.08
N GLY A 2 81.98 4.50 -18.73
CA GLY A 2 80.98 5.52 -18.38
C GLY A 2 81.12 6.94 -18.95
N LYS A 3 80.88 7.15 -20.25
CA LYS A 3 80.36 8.44 -20.76
C LYS A 3 78.86 8.28 -21.04
N LYS A 4 77.99 8.87 -20.21
CA LYS A 4 76.60 9.16 -20.60
C LYS A 4 76.43 10.66 -20.66
N ASN A 5 76.35 11.15 -21.90
CA ASN A 5 76.01 12.52 -22.23
C ASN A 5 74.61 12.85 -21.73
N PHE A 6 74.53 13.88 -20.91
CA PHE A 6 73.33 14.69 -20.72
C PHE A 6 72.99 15.36 -22.06
N LYS A 7 71.86 14.98 -22.68
CA LYS A 7 71.11 15.88 -23.58
C LYS A 7 69.67 15.41 -23.81
N LYS A 8 68.76 16.26 -23.31
CA LYS A 8 67.49 16.70 -23.92
C LYS A 8 66.41 15.64 -24.24
N LYS A 9 65.34 15.66 -23.43
CA LYS A 9 63.96 15.49 -23.92
C LYS A 9 62.97 16.25 -23.01
N LEU A 10 62.90 17.56 -23.21
CA LEU A 10 61.78 18.44 -22.86
C LEU A 10 61.54 19.27 -24.13
N GLY A 11 60.35 19.43 -24.70
CA GLY A 11 59.04 18.88 -24.44
C GLY A 11 58.19 19.13 -25.70
N ALA A 12 57.05 18.45 -25.84
CA ALA A 12 56.07 18.83 -26.86
C ALA A 12 55.74 20.33 -26.69
N SER A 13 55.71 21.09 -27.79
CA SER A 13 55.44 22.53 -27.72
C SER A 13 54.06 22.79 -27.09
N LEU A 14 53.84 23.97 -26.51
CA LEU A 14 52.52 24.36 -25.98
C LEU A 14 51.39 24.21 -27.03
N VAL A 15 51.73 24.40 -28.31
CA VAL A 15 50.82 24.21 -29.44
C VAL A 15 50.44 22.74 -29.60
N GLU A 16 51.41 21.85 -29.46
CA GLU A 16 51.24 20.41 -29.61
C GLU A 16 50.50 19.80 -28.42
N ARG A 17 50.74 20.31 -27.21
CA ARG A 17 49.92 19.97 -26.03
C ARG A 17 48.48 20.44 -26.18
N LYS A 18 48.24 21.64 -26.70
CA LYS A 18 46.88 22.14 -26.97
C LYS A 18 46.18 21.31 -28.04
N LYS A 19 46.88 20.93 -29.12
CA LYS A 19 46.35 20.07 -30.18
C LYS A 19 45.97 18.69 -29.64
N ASN A 20 46.85 18.07 -28.85
CA ASN A 20 46.58 16.77 -28.23
C ASN A 20 45.42 16.85 -27.22
N LEU A 21 45.27 17.96 -26.48
CA LEU A 21 44.11 18.17 -25.60
C LEU A 21 42.81 18.34 -26.39
N GLN A 22 42.86 18.98 -27.56
CA GLN A 22 41.71 19.17 -28.43
C GLN A 22 41.30 17.88 -29.13
N GLU A 23 42.27 17.06 -29.55
CA GLU A 23 42.04 15.72 -30.10
C GLU A 23 41.52 14.77 -29.03
N ALA A 24 42.09 14.77 -27.82
CA ALA A 24 41.56 14.01 -26.68
C ALA A 24 40.14 14.45 -26.29
N ARG A 25 39.83 15.75 -26.33
CA ARG A 25 38.45 16.26 -26.12
C ARG A 25 37.50 15.86 -27.23
N LYS A 26 37.96 15.80 -28.49
CA LYS A 26 37.15 15.32 -29.63
C LYS A 26 36.90 13.82 -29.56
N GLU A 27 37.88 13.04 -29.13
CA GLU A 27 37.73 11.60 -28.90
C GLU A 27 36.85 11.29 -27.69
N LEU A 28 36.95 12.09 -26.61
CA LEU A 28 36.02 12.01 -25.47
C LEU A 28 34.59 12.44 -25.84
N ALA A 29 34.46 13.45 -26.71
CA ALA A 29 33.17 13.89 -27.24
C ALA A 29 32.57 12.88 -28.23
N LYS A 30 33.41 12.17 -29.01
CA LYS A 30 33.01 11.06 -29.86
C LYS A 30 32.67 9.82 -29.06
N SER A 31 33.37 9.52 -27.96
CA SER A 31 33.03 8.40 -27.07
C SER A 31 31.77 8.70 -26.25
N SER A 32 31.50 9.97 -25.92
CA SER A 32 30.22 10.37 -25.34
C SER A 32 29.08 10.42 -26.36
N SER A 33 29.36 10.68 -27.64
CA SER A 33 28.37 10.62 -28.73
C SER A 33 28.21 9.22 -29.35
N ALA A 34 29.03 8.26 -28.94
CA ALA A 34 28.98 6.86 -29.35
C ALA A 34 28.57 5.92 -28.20
N LYS A 35 27.86 6.45 -27.18
CA LYS A 35 26.84 5.63 -26.53
C LYS A 35 25.76 5.41 -27.58
N THR A 36 25.84 4.29 -28.28
CA THR A 36 24.71 3.69 -28.98
C THR A 36 23.50 3.88 -28.07
N LYS A 37 22.50 4.69 -28.47
CA LYS A 37 21.21 4.70 -27.77
C LYS A 37 20.80 3.23 -27.76
N MET A 38 20.88 2.57 -26.60
CA MET A 38 20.22 1.29 -26.43
C MET A 38 18.76 1.59 -26.71
N GLN A 39 18.32 1.23 -27.90
CA GLN A 39 16.95 1.42 -28.32
C GLN A 39 16.22 0.22 -27.75
N TYR A 40 15.84 0.33 -26.48
CA TYR A 40 14.94 -0.60 -25.84
C TYR A 40 13.62 -0.63 -26.64
N SER A 41 13.00 -1.79 -26.80
CA SER A 41 11.60 -1.87 -27.24
C SER A 41 10.66 -1.34 -26.15
N ALA A 42 9.40 -1.10 -26.48
CA ALA A 42 8.40 -0.73 -25.47
C ALA A 42 8.31 -1.80 -24.36
N ASP A 43 8.31 -3.08 -24.72
CA ASP A 43 8.27 -4.19 -23.75
C ASP A 43 9.48 -4.20 -22.81
N GLN A 44 10.68 -4.00 -23.34
CA GLN A 44 11.90 -3.92 -22.51
C GLN A 44 11.93 -2.70 -21.59
N ILE A 45 11.18 -1.65 -21.93
CA ILE A 45 10.98 -0.49 -21.06
C ILE A 45 10.01 -0.86 -19.93
N LEU A 46 8.97 -1.64 -20.21
CA LEU A 46 8.01 -2.10 -19.19
C LEU A 46 8.65 -3.08 -18.21
N ASP A 47 9.50 -4.01 -18.66
CA ASP A 47 10.29 -4.88 -17.75
C ASP A 47 11.12 -4.04 -16.74
N LYS A 48 11.58 -2.87 -17.17
CA LYS A 48 12.31 -1.93 -16.30
C LYS A 48 11.39 -1.16 -15.37
N VAL A 49 10.15 -0.90 -15.77
CA VAL A 49 9.14 -0.28 -14.89
C VAL A 49 8.90 -1.21 -13.70
N ASP A 50 8.68 -2.51 -13.95
CA ASP A 50 8.47 -3.50 -12.88
C ASP A 50 9.65 -3.56 -11.92
N GLU A 51 10.88 -3.66 -12.43
CA GLU A 51 12.11 -3.67 -11.59
C GLU A 51 12.21 -2.42 -10.70
N TYR A 52 11.81 -1.26 -11.20
CA TYR A 52 11.83 -0.02 -10.41
C TYR A 52 10.68 0.08 -9.43
N ILE A 53 9.50 -0.46 -9.73
CA ILE A 53 8.39 -0.56 -8.77
C ILE A 53 8.79 -1.50 -7.63
N ASP A 54 9.32 -2.69 -7.93
CA ASP A 54 9.75 -3.69 -6.94
C ASP A 54 10.88 -3.18 -6.03
N SER A 55 11.70 -2.27 -6.55
CA SER A 55 12.78 -1.64 -5.79
C SER A 55 12.40 -0.28 -5.19
N PHE A 56 11.11 0.05 -5.17
CA PHE A 56 10.54 1.28 -4.58
C PHE A 56 11.12 2.58 -5.20
N GLN A 57 11.59 2.51 -6.45
CA GLN A 57 12.15 3.62 -7.23
C GLN A 57 11.09 4.23 -8.15
N TYR A 58 10.00 4.74 -7.55
CA TYR A 58 8.81 5.20 -8.25
C TYR A 58 9.08 6.32 -9.27
N GLU A 59 9.95 7.29 -8.96
CA GLU A 59 10.26 8.38 -9.90
C GLU A 59 11.03 7.88 -11.13
N LEU A 60 11.73 6.75 -11.00
CA LEU A 60 12.42 6.14 -12.12
C LEU A 60 11.44 5.32 -12.95
N ALA A 61 10.56 4.53 -12.32
CA ALA A 61 9.45 3.85 -12.99
C ALA A 61 8.62 4.84 -13.84
N GLN A 62 8.22 5.98 -13.27
CA GLN A 62 7.50 7.05 -13.98
C GLN A 62 8.24 7.53 -15.25
N LYS A 63 9.57 7.75 -15.17
CA LYS A 63 10.37 8.19 -16.33
C LYS A 63 10.42 7.13 -17.43
N PHE A 64 10.46 5.85 -17.06
CA PHE A 64 10.42 4.75 -18.03
C PHE A 64 9.04 4.65 -18.69
N CYS A 65 7.94 4.77 -17.92
CA CYS A 65 6.60 4.84 -18.50
C CYS A 65 6.43 6.02 -19.46
N GLN A 66 6.91 7.22 -19.09
CA GLN A 66 6.89 8.40 -19.96
C GLN A 66 7.70 8.15 -21.25
N ARG A 67 8.83 7.44 -21.16
CA ARG A 67 9.61 7.06 -22.33
C ARG A 67 8.85 6.09 -23.24
N ALA A 68 8.11 5.13 -22.68
CA ALA A 68 7.23 4.24 -23.44
C ALA A 68 6.11 5.03 -24.13
N LEU A 69 5.52 6.03 -23.45
CA LEU A 69 4.51 6.93 -24.04
C LEU A 69 5.04 7.71 -25.24
N GLU A 70 6.26 8.24 -25.16
CA GLU A 70 6.89 8.96 -26.28
C GLU A 70 7.11 8.08 -27.51
N MET A 71 7.24 6.76 -27.30
CA MET A 71 7.50 5.80 -28.37
C MET A 71 6.20 5.32 -29.02
N GLU A 72 5.22 4.95 -28.20
CA GLU A 72 3.99 4.28 -28.64
C GLU A 72 2.77 4.83 -27.89
N PRO A 73 2.33 6.06 -28.19
CA PRO A 73 1.25 6.70 -27.43
C PRO A 73 -0.11 6.01 -27.59
N ASP A 74 -0.39 5.39 -28.75
CA ASP A 74 -1.73 4.89 -29.09
C ASP A 74 -1.85 3.35 -29.08
N THR A 75 -0.84 2.64 -28.57
CA THR A 75 -0.78 1.16 -28.52
C THR A 75 -0.17 0.67 -27.21
N GLY A 76 -0.69 -0.40 -26.60
CA GLY A 76 -0.14 -0.97 -25.36
C GLY A 76 -0.65 -0.23 -24.11
N HIS A 77 -1.63 -0.83 -23.44
CA HIS A 77 -2.31 -0.22 -22.29
C HIS A 77 -1.45 -0.18 -21.00
N SER A 78 -0.52 -1.13 -20.79
CA SER A 78 0.16 -1.33 -19.50
C SER A 78 0.88 -0.09 -18.98
N LYS A 79 1.57 0.68 -19.85
CA LYS A 79 2.22 1.95 -19.45
C LYS A 79 1.25 2.98 -18.86
N TYR A 80 0.00 2.99 -19.33
CA TYR A 80 -1.04 3.87 -18.82
C TYR A 80 -1.58 3.35 -17.48
N MET A 81 -1.67 2.03 -17.30
CA MET A 81 -2.04 1.43 -16.00
C MET A 81 -0.99 1.77 -14.93
N TYR A 82 0.30 1.57 -15.22
CA TYR A 82 1.37 1.95 -14.29
C TYR A 82 1.36 3.44 -13.96
N LEU A 83 1.19 4.31 -14.96
CA LEU A 83 1.12 5.75 -14.69
C LEU A 83 -0.12 6.13 -13.88
N GLY A 84 -1.26 5.45 -14.08
CA GLY A 84 -2.44 5.63 -13.24
C GLY A 84 -2.17 5.30 -11.77
N GLN A 85 -1.42 4.22 -11.50
CA GLN A 85 -1.04 3.81 -10.14
C GLN A 85 0.07 4.68 -9.51
N LEU A 86 0.92 5.31 -10.33
CA LEU A 86 2.06 6.10 -9.88
C LEU A 86 1.77 7.60 -9.72
N PHE A 87 0.60 8.06 -10.16
CA PHE A 87 0.14 9.45 -10.08
C PHE A 87 -1.11 9.52 -9.19
N GLU A 88 -1.49 10.74 -8.81
CA GLU A 88 -2.64 11.02 -7.97
C GLU A 88 -3.64 11.95 -8.69
N GLY A 89 -4.89 11.92 -8.25
CA GLY A 89 -5.93 12.85 -8.68
C GLY A 89 -6.19 12.90 -10.19
N ALA A 90 -6.32 14.11 -10.73
CA ALA A 90 -6.73 14.33 -12.12
C ALA A 90 -5.75 13.80 -13.18
N GLU A 91 -4.46 13.65 -12.84
CA GLU A 91 -3.46 13.06 -13.73
C GLU A 91 -3.65 11.54 -13.80
N ALA A 92 -3.85 10.88 -12.66
CA ALA A 92 -4.14 9.45 -12.59
C ALA A 92 -5.39 9.07 -13.39
N ILE A 93 -6.46 9.87 -13.27
CA ILE A 93 -7.71 9.70 -14.03
C ILE A 93 -7.43 9.67 -15.53
N GLN A 94 -6.63 10.61 -16.05
CA GLN A 94 -6.32 10.68 -17.48
C GLN A 94 -5.57 9.45 -17.96
N PHE A 95 -4.62 8.96 -17.17
CA PHE A 95 -3.87 7.75 -17.49
C PHE A 95 -4.77 6.52 -17.49
N PHE A 96 -5.55 6.30 -16.44
CA PHE A 96 -6.48 5.17 -16.38
C PHE A 96 -7.51 5.21 -17.52
N GLN A 97 -8.13 6.37 -17.78
CA GLN A 97 -9.08 6.52 -18.89
C GLN A 97 -8.46 6.13 -20.24
N LYS A 98 -7.24 6.58 -20.52
CA LYS A 98 -6.57 6.25 -21.78
C LYS A 98 -6.15 4.79 -21.85
N GLY A 99 -5.66 4.21 -20.76
CA GLY A 99 -5.30 2.80 -20.74
C GLY A 99 -6.53 1.90 -20.90
N ILE A 100 -7.64 2.21 -20.25
CA ILE A 100 -8.93 1.51 -20.40
C ILE A 100 -9.43 1.59 -21.85
N GLU A 101 -9.36 2.78 -22.48
CA GLU A 101 -9.70 2.95 -23.90
C GLU A 101 -8.90 1.97 -24.78
N LEU A 102 -7.59 1.87 -24.55
CA LEU A 102 -6.73 0.94 -25.28
C LEU A 102 -7.09 -0.52 -24.99
N MET A 103 -7.33 -0.89 -23.73
CA MET A 103 -7.73 -2.25 -23.35
C MET A 103 -9.03 -2.68 -24.02
N VAL A 104 -10.04 -1.81 -24.03
CA VAL A 104 -11.34 -2.10 -24.68
C VAL A 104 -11.15 -2.29 -26.18
N LYS A 105 -10.37 -1.42 -26.83
CA LYS A 105 -10.08 -1.52 -28.27
C LYS A 105 -9.29 -2.78 -28.62
N GLU A 106 -8.29 -3.13 -27.80
CA GLU A 106 -7.49 -4.36 -27.96
C GLU A 106 -8.39 -5.60 -27.78
N ARG A 107 -9.30 -5.62 -26.81
CA ARG A 107 -10.26 -6.70 -26.61
C ARG A 107 -11.28 -6.84 -27.75
N GLU A 108 -11.79 -5.73 -28.29
CA GLU A 108 -12.68 -5.73 -29.46
C GLU A 108 -11.96 -6.29 -30.70
N ALA A 109 -10.69 -5.92 -30.90
CA ALA A 109 -9.86 -6.47 -31.97
C ALA A 109 -9.61 -7.98 -31.79
N GLN A 110 -9.33 -8.43 -30.56
CA GLN A 110 -9.17 -9.84 -30.22
C GLN A 110 -10.42 -10.66 -30.57
N SER A 111 -11.61 -10.18 -30.19
CA SER A 111 -12.89 -10.84 -30.51
C SER A 111 -13.14 -10.93 -32.02
N ALA A 112 -12.79 -9.88 -32.78
CA ALA A 112 -12.89 -9.89 -34.24
C ALA A 112 -11.91 -10.88 -34.91
N GLN A 113 -10.74 -11.10 -34.30
CA GLN A 113 -9.70 -12.02 -34.80
C GLN A 113 -9.98 -13.49 -34.45
N GLU A 114 -10.59 -13.79 -33.30
CA GLU A 114 -11.01 -15.16 -32.92
C GLU A 114 -12.09 -15.72 -33.87
N LEU A 115 -12.94 -14.85 -34.41
CA LEU A 115 -13.87 -15.19 -35.50
C LEU A 115 -13.15 -15.52 -36.82
N ALA A 116 -11.86 -15.19 -36.97
CA ALA A 116 -11.10 -15.25 -38.22
C ALA A 116 -9.94 -16.28 -38.24
N ALA A 117 -9.32 -16.66 -37.12
CA ALA A 117 -8.26 -17.68 -37.09
C ALA A 117 -7.98 -18.28 -35.72
N ALA A 118 -7.59 -19.57 -35.70
CA ALA A 118 -7.12 -20.31 -34.53
C ALA A 118 -5.57 -20.39 -34.51
N CYS A 119 -4.88 -19.39 -33.96
CA CYS A 119 -3.45 -19.46 -33.62
C CYS A 119 -3.15 -18.49 -32.46
N GLY A 120 -2.53 -18.98 -31.37
CA GLY A 120 -1.97 -18.16 -30.29
C GLY A 120 -0.67 -17.45 -30.68
N GLY A 121 0.00 -16.67 -29.83
CA GLY A 121 -0.29 -16.33 -28.45
C GLY A 121 0.38 -15.00 -28.08
N GLU A 122 -0.44 -14.07 -27.64
CA GLU A 122 -0.12 -12.94 -26.75
C GLU A 122 -1.15 -13.05 -25.61
N GLU A 123 -0.80 -12.59 -24.42
CA GLU A 123 -1.72 -12.56 -23.29
C GLU A 123 -2.94 -11.71 -23.65
N LYS A 124 -4.13 -12.31 -23.62
CA LYS A 124 -5.36 -11.64 -24.02
C LYS A 124 -5.86 -10.79 -22.87
N ILE A 125 -6.41 -9.64 -23.20
CA ILE A 125 -7.00 -8.76 -22.20
C ILE A 125 -8.35 -9.35 -21.83
N SER A 126 -8.45 -9.75 -20.59
CA SER A 126 -9.66 -10.34 -20.04
C SER A 126 -10.69 -9.28 -19.67
N GLY A 127 -11.93 -9.72 -19.39
CA GLY A 127 -12.92 -8.87 -18.75
C GLY A 127 -12.46 -8.39 -17.37
N ARG A 128 -11.75 -9.26 -16.63
CA ARG A 128 -11.19 -8.97 -15.31
C ARG A 128 -10.22 -7.80 -15.37
N ASP A 129 -9.28 -7.77 -16.32
CA ASP A 129 -8.28 -6.69 -16.42
C ASP A 129 -8.95 -5.32 -16.62
N ILE A 130 -9.96 -5.24 -17.50
CA ILE A 130 -10.73 -4.02 -17.72
C ILE A 130 -11.55 -3.65 -16.48
N SER A 131 -12.14 -4.66 -15.82
CA SER A 131 -12.91 -4.46 -14.59
C SER A 131 -12.04 -3.87 -13.48
N THR A 132 -10.86 -4.43 -13.24
CA THR A 132 -9.89 -3.94 -12.26
C THR A 132 -9.43 -2.51 -12.58
N ALA A 133 -9.15 -2.20 -13.85
CA ALA A 133 -8.80 -0.83 -14.24
C ALA A 133 -9.92 0.19 -13.96
N TYR A 134 -11.19 -0.19 -14.18
CA TYR A 134 -12.33 0.64 -13.79
C TYR A 134 -12.50 0.76 -12.26
N CYS A 135 -12.14 -0.28 -11.50
CA CYS A 135 -12.12 -0.20 -10.03
C CYS A 135 -11.10 0.84 -9.56
N SER A 136 -9.86 0.81 -10.08
CA SER A 136 -8.85 1.82 -9.76
C SER A 136 -9.30 3.24 -10.14
N LEU A 137 -9.97 3.40 -11.29
CA LEU A 137 -10.53 4.71 -11.68
C LEU A 137 -11.62 5.20 -10.71
N ALA A 138 -12.51 4.32 -10.27
CA ALA A 138 -13.56 4.67 -9.33
C ALA A 138 -13.00 5.00 -7.93
N GLU A 139 -11.97 4.27 -7.49
CA GLU A 139 -11.29 4.54 -6.21
C GLU A 139 -10.71 5.95 -6.16
N ILE A 140 -10.09 6.45 -7.24
CA ILE A 140 -9.59 7.83 -7.30
C ILE A 140 -10.71 8.86 -7.08
N TYR A 141 -11.91 8.60 -7.60
CA TYR A 141 -13.06 9.48 -7.36
C TYR A 141 -13.62 9.37 -5.92
N MET A 142 -13.29 8.30 -5.21
CA MET A 142 -13.64 8.13 -3.80
C MET A 142 -12.58 8.69 -2.85
N THR A 143 -11.34 8.86 -3.31
CA THR A 143 -10.21 9.35 -2.50
C THR A 143 -9.76 10.74 -2.96
N ASP A 144 -8.95 10.82 -4.02
CA ASP A 144 -8.17 12.00 -4.39
C ASP A 144 -9.03 13.10 -5.00
N CYS A 145 -10.08 12.71 -5.71
CA CYS A 145 -10.98 13.61 -6.42
C CYS A 145 -12.38 13.65 -5.80
N CYS A 146 -12.55 13.21 -4.55
CA CYS A 146 -13.86 13.15 -3.89
C CYS A 146 -14.55 14.51 -3.74
N ASP A 147 -13.79 15.61 -3.70
CA ASP A 147 -14.30 16.98 -3.59
C ASP A 147 -14.80 17.56 -4.93
N GLU A 148 -14.57 16.86 -6.06
CA GLU A 148 -14.98 17.35 -7.37
C GLU A 148 -16.51 17.25 -7.56
N PRO A 149 -17.18 18.24 -8.18
CA PRO A 149 -18.64 18.27 -8.29
C PRO A 149 -19.27 17.08 -9.03
N ASN A 150 -18.50 16.39 -9.86
CA ASN A 150 -18.94 15.20 -10.62
C ASN A 150 -18.40 13.88 -10.05
N ALA A 151 -17.63 13.90 -8.95
CA ALA A 151 -16.96 12.73 -8.39
C ALA A 151 -17.92 11.56 -8.15
N GLU A 152 -19.06 11.82 -7.49
CA GLU A 152 -20.07 10.81 -7.21
C GLU A 152 -20.58 10.13 -8.50
N SER A 153 -20.94 10.93 -9.51
CA SER A 153 -21.49 10.42 -10.78
C SER A 153 -20.46 9.66 -11.62
N GLU A 154 -19.21 10.10 -11.62
CA GLU A 154 -18.12 9.45 -12.35
C GLU A 154 -17.70 8.15 -11.64
N CYS A 155 -17.65 8.17 -10.31
CA CYS A 155 -17.43 6.98 -9.48
C CYS A 155 -18.48 5.90 -9.77
N GLU A 156 -19.77 6.23 -9.68
CA GLU A 156 -20.86 5.29 -9.95
C GLU A 156 -20.78 4.74 -11.38
N THR A 157 -20.46 5.60 -12.35
CA THR A 157 -20.28 5.19 -13.75
C THR A 157 -19.13 4.21 -13.91
N ALA A 158 -17.98 4.48 -13.30
CA ALA A 158 -16.81 3.61 -13.36
C ALA A 158 -17.08 2.26 -12.67
N ILE A 159 -17.72 2.25 -11.50
CA ILE A 159 -18.14 1.02 -10.80
C ILE A 159 -19.07 0.18 -11.68
N ASN A 160 -20.09 0.79 -12.29
CA ASN A 160 -21.02 0.04 -13.13
C ASN A 160 -20.32 -0.54 -14.37
N LYS A 161 -19.39 0.19 -14.98
CA LYS A 161 -18.56 -0.32 -16.08
C LYS A 161 -17.62 -1.45 -15.64
N ALA A 162 -17.10 -1.42 -14.41
CA ALA A 162 -16.32 -2.53 -13.86
C ALA A 162 -17.15 -3.81 -13.79
N ILE A 163 -18.38 -3.71 -13.28
CA ILE A 163 -19.32 -4.85 -13.17
C ILE A 163 -19.77 -5.33 -14.56
N GLU A 164 -19.99 -4.42 -15.52
CA GLU A 164 -20.32 -4.77 -16.90
C GLU A 164 -19.16 -5.48 -17.61
N ALA A 165 -17.91 -5.10 -17.32
CA ALA A 165 -16.72 -5.71 -17.88
C ALA A 165 -16.47 -7.12 -17.32
N ASP A 166 -16.72 -7.32 -16.02
CA ASP A 166 -16.70 -8.61 -15.35
C ASP A 166 -17.63 -8.63 -14.12
N GLY A 167 -18.73 -9.37 -14.23
CA GLY A 167 -19.71 -9.55 -13.15
C GLY A 167 -19.28 -10.52 -12.04
N GLU A 168 -18.12 -11.15 -12.17
CA GLU A 168 -17.52 -12.01 -11.16
C GLU A 168 -16.33 -11.34 -10.46
N ASN A 169 -16.09 -10.05 -10.67
CA ASN A 169 -15.06 -9.30 -9.96
C ASN A 169 -15.51 -8.88 -8.55
N PRO A 170 -14.97 -9.48 -7.46
CA PRO A 170 -15.36 -9.14 -6.10
C PRO A 170 -14.99 -7.70 -5.70
N GLU A 171 -13.90 -7.14 -6.22
CA GLU A 171 -13.45 -5.77 -5.90
C GLU A 171 -14.45 -4.72 -6.41
N ALA A 172 -15.04 -4.94 -7.59
CA ALA A 172 -16.06 -4.06 -8.14
C ALA A 172 -17.29 -3.95 -7.21
N TYR A 173 -17.66 -5.06 -6.56
CA TYR A 173 -18.74 -5.08 -5.57
C TYR A 173 -18.33 -4.50 -4.21
N GLN A 174 -17.07 -4.66 -3.78
CA GLN A 174 -16.54 -3.97 -2.58
C GLN A 174 -16.61 -2.46 -2.77
N LEU A 175 -16.15 -1.97 -3.93
CA LEU A 175 -16.16 -0.54 -4.24
C LEU A 175 -17.59 0.01 -4.32
N LYS A 176 -18.53 -0.77 -4.89
CA LYS A 176 -19.96 -0.41 -4.87
C LYS A 176 -20.54 -0.38 -3.46
N ALA A 177 -20.10 -1.28 -2.57
CA ALA A 177 -20.50 -1.24 -1.17
C ALA A 177 -19.97 0.03 -0.48
N SER A 178 -18.69 0.35 -0.66
CA SER A 178 -18.08 1.58 -0.13
C SER A 178 -18.78 2.84 -0.66
N PHE A 179 -19.16 2.86 -1.95
CA PHE A 179 -19.94 3.95 -2.54
C PHE A 179 -21.32 4.11 -1.87
N TYR A 180 -22.00 3.02 -1.52
CA TYR A 180 -23.25 3.12 -0.78
C TYR A 180 -23.05 3.55 0.67
N LEU A 181 -21.95 3.14 1.32
CA LEU A 181 -21.59 3.61 2.66
C LEU A 181 -21.34 5.11 2.69
N SER A 182 -20.63 5.68 1.70
CA SER A 182 -20.42 7.14 1.61
C SER A 182 -21.72 7.93 1.43
N LYS A 183 -22.80 7.25 0.98
CA LYS A 183 -24.16 7.79 0.85
C LYS A 183 -25.05 7.46 2.04
N GLU A 184 -24.47 6.94 3.14
CA GLU A 184 -25.17 6.47 4.34
C GLU A 184 -26.23 5.39 4.07
N ASN A 185 -26.10 4.66 2.96
CA ASN A 185 -27.03 3.60 2.57
C ASN A 185 -26.49 2.21 2.95
N LYS A 186 -26.53 1.89 4.25
CA LYS A 186 -26.06 0.59 4.77
C LYS A 186 -26.76 -0.62 4.14
N GLN A 187 -28.04 -0.50 3.75
CA GLN A 187 -28.80 -1.64 3.21
C GLN A 187 -28.29 -2.07 1.82
N GLU A 188 -28.04 -1.11 0.94
CA GLU A 188 -27.47 -1.42 -0.38
C GLU A 188 -25.99 -1.79 -0.27
N ALA A 189 -25.24 -1.16 0.65
CA ALA A 189 -23.86 -1.57 0.94
C ALA A 189 -23.78 -3.04 1.37
N LEU A 190 -24.67 -3.45 2.29
CA LEU A 190 -24.81 -4.83 2.74
C LEU A 190 -25.07 -5.80 1.59
N SER A 191 -26.00 -5.44 0.69
CA SER A 191 -26.31 -6.24 -0.50
C SER A 191 -25.07 -6.44 -1.39
N MET A 192 -24.30 -5.38 -1.63
CA MET A 192 -23.12 -5.43 -2.49
C MET A 192 -21.96 -6.19 -1.84
N ILE A 193 -21.68 -5.99 -0.56
CA ILE A 193 -20.58 -6.69 0.11
C ILE A 193 -20.87 -8.19 0.26
N LYS A 194 -22.14 -8.58 0.49
CA LYS A 194 -22.55 -9.99 0.44
C LYS A 194 -22.37 -10.60 -0.94
N LYS A 195 -22.65 -9.84 -2.00
CA LYS A 195 -22.35 -10.29 -3.36
C LYS A 195 -20.85 -10.47 -3.58
N SER A 196 -20.00 -9.55 -3.12
CA SER A 196 -18.55 -9.70 -3.18
C SER A 196 -18.08 -10.97 -2.46
N ALA A 197 -18.43 -11.13 -1.18
CA ALA A 197 -18.05 -12.28 -0.37
C ALA A 197 -18.50 -13.61 -1.00
N SER A 198 -19.70 -13.65 -1.59
CA SER A 198 -20.23 -14.87 -2.23
C SER A 198 -19.40 -15.38 -3.42
N LEU A 199 -18.56 -14.54 -4.02
CA LEU A 199 -17.75 -14.90 -5.18
C LEU A 199 -16.47 -15.66 -4.81
N TRP A 200 -16.01 -15.58 -3.55
CA TRP A 200 -14.71 -16.14 -3.15
C TRP A 200 -14.74 -16.86 -1.80
N LEU A 201 -15.50 -16.38 -0.82
CA LEU A 201 -15.48 -16.90 0.55
C LEU A 201 -15.84 -18.39 0.66
N PRO A 202 -16.84 -18.94 -0.08
CA PRO A 202 -17.17 -20.35 0.01
C PRO A 202 -16.02 -21.28 -0.42
N HIS A 203 -15.22 -20.86 -1.40
CA HIS A 203 -14.10 -21.65 -1.87
C HIS A 203 -12.93 -21.59 -0.88
N TYR A 204 -12.64 -20.39 -0.38
CA TYR A 204 -11.68 -20.18 0.70
C TYR A 204 -11.97 -21.06 1.93
N GLN A 205 -13.21 -21.02 2.44
CA GLN A 205 -13.63 -21.84 3.58
C GLN A 205 -13.58 -23.34 3.29
N ALA A 206 -13.73 -23.77 2.04
CA ALA A 206 -13.65 -25.18 1.69
C ALA A 206 -12.21 -25.71 1.76
N VAL A 207 -11.23 -24.87 1.44
CA VAL A 207 -9.79 -25.20 1.59
C VAL A 207 -9.42 -25.20 3.07
N ASP A 208 -9.77 -24.14 3.80
CA ASP A 208 -9.51 -24.02 5.25
C ASP A 208 -10.08 -25.21 6.06
N GLN A 209 -11.25 -25.74 5.66
CA GLN A 209 -11.89 -26.88 6.34
C GLN A 209 -11.43 -28.26 5.82
N ASP A 210 -10.32 -28.34 5.08
CA ASP A 210 -9.80 -29.55 4.45
C ASP A 210 -10.84 -30.30 3.57
N LYS A 211 -11.87 -29.59 3.06
CA LYS A 211 -12.89 -30.18 2.18
C LYS A 211 -12.41 -30.30 0.74
N ILE A 212 -11.51 -29.42 0.35
CA ILE A 212 -10.79 -29.43 -0.93
C ILE A 212 -9.31 -29.43 -0.57
N THR A 213 -8.52 -30.28 -1.22
CA THR A 213 -7.07 -30.35 -0.95
C THR A 213 -6.32 -29.23 -1.70
N ASP A 214 -5.23 -28.73 -1.12
CA ASP A 214 -4.35 -27.74 -1.76
C ASP A 214 -3.83 -28.22 -3.13
N GLU A 215 -3.70 -29.53 -3.34
CA GLU A 215 -3.28 -30.13 -4.62
C GLU A 215 -4.39 -30.12 -5.69
N GLU A 216 -5.65 -29.95 -5.29
CA GLU A 216 -6.84 -29.95 -6.16
C GLU A 216 -7.35 -28.53 -6.47
N SER A 217 -6.70 -27.49 -5.95
CA SER A 217 -7.11 -26.09 -6.15
C SER A 217 -5.94 -25.21 -6.57
N ASP A 218 -6.16 -24.34 -7.57
CA ASP A 218 -5.20 -23.29 -7.90
C ASP A 218 -5.29 -22.20 -6.82
N PRO A 219 -4.19 -21.85 -6.12
CA PRO A 219 -4.21 -20.82 -5.07
C PRO A 219 -4.81 -19.47 -5.52
N VAL A 220 -4.66 -19.12 -6.80
CA VAL A 220 -5.26 -17.91 -7.39
C VAL A 220 -6.78 -18.05 -7.54
N GLU A 221 -7.27 -19.26 -7.78
CA GLU A 221 -8.71 -19.56 -7.84
C GLU A 221 -9.33 -19.62 -6.43
N VAL A 222 -8.59 -20.07 -5.41
CA VAL A 222 -9.07 -20.17 -4.01
C VAL A 222 -9.44 -18.81 -3.43
N VAL A 223 -8.56 -17.83 -3.60
CA VAL A 223 -8.78 -16.45 -3.18
C VAL A 223 -8.30 -15.49 -4.27
N PRO A 224 -9.19 -14.99 -5.14
CA PRO A 224 -8.83 -14.05 -6.21
C PRO A 224 -8.66 -12.61 -5.70
N LEU A 225 -8.32 -12.44 -4.42
CA LEU A 225 -8.20 -11.15 -3.74
C LEU A 225 -6.85 -11.05 -3.03
N SER A 226 -6.26 -9.86 -3.05
CA SER A 226 -5.08 -9.56 -2.23
C SER A 226 -5.44 -9.61 -0.73
N TYR A 227 -4.40 -9.65 0.11
CA TYR A 227 -4.55 -9.49 1.56
C TYR A 227 -5.31 -8.20 1.90
N ASP A 228 -4.91 -7.07 1.33
CA ASP A 228 -5.51 -5.75 1.58
C ASP A 228 -6.98 -5.67 1.12
N ALA A 229 -7.34 -6.32 0.01
CA ALA A 229 -8.72 -6.36 -0.46
C ALA A 229 -9.62 -7.19 0.48
N ARG A 230 -9.08 -8.25 1.11
CA ARG A 230 -9.79 -9.01 2.15
C ARG A 230 -9.93 -8.23 3.44
N VAL A 231 -8.89 -7.51 3.87
CA VAL A 231 -8.98 -6.56 4.99
C VAL A 231 -10.08 -5.52 4.72
N THR A 232 -10.12 -4.97 3.51
CA THR A 232 -11.15 -4.02 3.07
C THR A 232 -12.54 -4.63 3.13
N THR A 233 -12.70 -5.89 2.68
CA THR A 233 -13.98 -6.61 2.82
C THR A 233 -14.43 -6.69 4.27
N ALA A 234 -13.53 -7.07 5.20
CA ALA A 234 -13.85 -7.16 6.62
C ALA A 234 -14.23 -5.80 7.22
N LYS A 235 -13.54 -4.71 6.85
CA LYS A 235 -13.89 -3.33 7.28
C LYS A 235 -15.32 -2.97 6.88
N ILE A 236 -15.67 -3.20 5.60
CA ILE A 236 -17.02 -2.92 5.09
C ILE A 236 -18.06 -3.77 5.82
N LEU A 237 -17.80 -5.07 6.03
CA LEU A 237 -18.69 -5.98 6.75
C LEU A 237 -18.95 -5.53 8.20
N ILE A 238 -17.92 -5.06 8.91
CA ILE A 238 -18.07 -4.49 10.26
C ILE A 238 -18.97 -3.25 10.21
N GLU A 239 -18.77 -2.35 9.25
CA GLU A 239 -19.54 -1.11 9.13
C GLU A 239 -21.03 -1.36 8.82
N VAL A 240 -21.33 -2.41 8.05
CA VAL A 240 -22.70 -2.87 7.78
C VAL A 240 -23.23 -3.87 8.82
N GLU A 241 -22.51 -4.07 9.92
CA GLU A 241 -22.92 -4.90 11.08
C GLU A 241 -23.05 -6.41 10.77
N GLU A 242 -22.36 -6.91 9.73
CA GLU A 242 -22.25 -8.34 9.41
C GLU A 242 -21.01 -8.96 10.08
N PHE A 243 -21.01 -8.93 11.41
CA PHE A 243 -19.84 -9.24 12.23
C PHE A 243 -19.35 -10.68 12.07
N GLU A 244 -20.24 -11.68 12.00
CA GLU A 244 -19.85 -13.10 11.89
C GLU A 244 -19.00 -13.36 10.64
N THR A 245 -19.41 -12.79 9.50
CA THR A 245 -18.67 -12.94 8.24
C THR A 245 -17.36 -12.15 8.29
N ALA A 246 -17.35 -10.97 8.92
CA ALA A 246 -16.12 -10.20 9.09
C ALA A 246 -15.09 -10.96 9.93
N VAL A 247 -15.50 -11.52 11.07
CA VAL A 247 -14.63 -12.30 11.96
C VAL A 247 -14.06 -13.51 11.23
N THR A 248 -14.89 -14.25 10.49
CA THR A 248 -14.44 -15.39 9.68
C THR A 248 -13.31 -15.00 8.72
N ILE A 249 -13.45 -13.88 8.02
CA ILE A 249 -12.42 -13.40 7.07
C ILE A 249 -11.15 -12.98 7.82
N LEU A 250 -11.30 -12.30 8.95
CA LEU A 250 -10.18 -11.81 9.74
C LEU A 250 -9.38 -12.94 10.41
N GLU A 251 -10.04 -13.98 10.90
CA GLU A 251 -9.38 -15.18 11.44
C GLU A 251 -8.52 -15.84 10.36
N GLY A 252 -9.06 -15.97 9.15
CA GLY A 252 -8.29 -16.45 8.00
C GLY A 252 -7.09 -15.57 7.62
N LEU A 253 -7.17 -14.26 7.84
CA LEU A 253 -6.02 -13.34 7.66
C LEU A 253 -4.96 -13.51 8.75
N LEU A 254 -5.33 -13.96 9.95
CA LEU A 254 -4.37 -14.32 11.01
C LEU A 254 -3.62 -15.61 10.70
N ASP A 255 -4.25 -16.57 10.02
CA ASP A 255 -3.56 -17.79 9.58
C ASP A 255 -2.41 -17.49 8.60
N GLU A 256 -2.54 -16.41 7.82
CA GLU A 256 -1.49 -15.92 6.92
C GLU A 256 -0.47 -15.03 7.63
N ASN A 257 -0.92 -14.17 8.55
CA ASN A 257 -0.07 -13.23 9.28
C ASN A 257 -0.59 -12.98 10.70
N GLU A 258 -0.17 -13.82 11.64
CA GLU A 258 -0.49 -13.66 13.07
C GLU A 258 0.17 -12.44 13.72
N ASP A 259 1.14 -11.81 13.04
CA ASP A 259 1.92 -10.69 13.55
C ASP A 259 1.34 -9.32 13.17
N ASP A 260 0.12 -9.25 12.63
CA ASP A 260 -0.58 -7.98 12.35
C ASP A 260 -1.50 -7.55 13.50
N PRO A 261 -1.14 -6.53 14.31
CA PRO A 261 -2.01 -6.05 15.40
C PRO A 261 -3.34 -5.50 14.92
N GLN A 262 -3.42 -5.00 13.67
CA GLN A 262 -4.65 -4.44 13.12
C GLN A 262 -5.73 -5.50 12.97
N ILE A 263 -5.36 -6.71 12.55
CA ILE A 263 -6.31 -7.80 12.38
C ILE A 263 -6.84 -8.28 13.74
N TRP A 264 -5.96 -8.47 14.72
CA TRP A 264 -6.35 -8.79 16.11
C TRP A 264 -7.32 -7.74 16.68
N TYR A 265 -7.00 -6.46 16.50
CA TYR A 265 -7.87 -5.37 16.90
C TYR A 265 -9.24 -5.44 16.22
N MET A 266 -9.29 -5.64 14.90
CA MET A 266 -10.55 -5.69 14.15
C MET A 266 -11.45 -6.84 14.59
N ILE A 267 -10.90 -8.02 14.90
CA ILE A 267 -11.67 -9.15 15.43
C ILE A 267 -12.21 -8.81 16.82
N GLY A 268 -11.36 -8.25 17.68
CA GLY A 268 -11.74 -7.80 19.02
C GLY A 268 -12.86 -6.76 18.99
N TRP A 269 -12.73 -5.77 18.10
CA TRP A 269 -13.73 -4.73 17.85
C TRP A 269 -15.05 -5.30 17.35
N ALA A 270 -15.02 -6.20 16.35
CA ALA A 270 -16.22 -6.85 15.83
C ALA A 270 -16.94 -7.68 16.90
N ASN A 271 -16.20 -8.39 17.77
CA ASN A 271 -16.79 -9.12 18.90
C ASN A 271 -17.36 -8.17 19.95
N TYR A 272 -16.67 -7.07 20.27
CA TYR A 272 -17.16 -6.05 21.20
C TYR A 272 -18.51 -5.47 20.73
N LEU A 273 -18.62 -5.15 19.44
CA LEU A 273 -19.84 -4.58 18.85
C LEU A 273 -21.05 -5.52 18.85
N GLN A 274 -20.84 -6.84 18.89
CA GLN A 274 -21.93 -7.83 18.95
C GLN A 274 -22.62 -7.89 20.31
N GLY A 275 -21.99 -7.37 21.37
CA GLY A 275 -22.59 -7.23 22.70
C GLY A 275 -22.20 -8.33 23.69
N GLU A 276 -23.05 -8.51 24.71
CA GLU A 276 -22.72 -9.26 25.94
C GLU A 276 -22.20 -10.68 25.70
N ASP A 277 -22.81 -11.41 24.76
CA ASP A 277 -22.47 -12.82 24.50
C ASP A 277 -21.06 -13.00 23.91
N TYR A 278 -20.43 -11.93 23.41
CA TYR A 278 -19.13 -11.94 22.75
C TYR A 278 -18.02 -11.23 23.55
N LYS A 279 -18.32 -10.77 24.78
CA LYS A 279 -17.34 -10.04 25.61
C LYS A 279 -16.06 -10.82 25.88
N SER A 280 -16.17 -12.13 26.15
CA SER A 280 -15.00 -12.97 26.41
C SER A 280 -14.10 -13.07 25.17
N ASN A 281 -14.70 -13.23 23.98
CA ASN A 281 -13.96 -13.23 22.72
C ASN A 281 -13.32 -11.86 22.45
N ALA A 282 -14.08 -10.77 22.61
CA ALA A 282 -13.57 -9.42 22.43
C ALA A 282 -12.33 -9.17 23.30
N ARG A 283 -12.40 -9.54 24.58
CA ARG A 283 -11.28 -9.44 25.52
C ARG A 283 -10.07 -10.24 25.07
N PHE A 284 -10.27 -11.50 24.68
CA PHE A 284 -9.20 -12.37 24.21
C PHE A 284 -8.44 -11.74 23.02
N TYR A 285 -9.17 -11.35 21.98
CA TYR A 285 -8.58 -10.78 20.77
C TYR A 285 -7.91 -9.42 21.03
N LEU A 286 -8.49 -8.56 21.87
CA LEU A 286 -7.90 -7.26 22.23
C LEU A 286 -6.64 -7.41 23.10
N LYS A 287 -6.57 -8.41 23.99
CA LYS A 287 -5.32 -8.73 24.72
C LYS A 287 -4.23 -9.21 23.76
N LYS A 288 -4.57 -10.10 22.84
CA LYS A 288 -3.64 -10.54 21.78
C LYS A 288 -3.16 -9.39 20.92
N CYS A 289 -4.05 -8.46 20.56
CA CYS A 289 -3.67 -7.23 19.89
C CYS A 289 -2.57 -6.47 20.64
N LYS A 290 -2.70 -6.25 21.97
CA LYS A 290 -1.65 -5.62 22.79
C LYS A 290 -0.34 -6.40 22.80
N GLU A 291 -0.39 -7.72 22.95
CA GLU A 291 0.80 -8.58 22.92
C GLU A 291 1.55 -8.44 21.59
N VAL A 292 0.83 -8.55 20.48
CA VAL A 292 1.40 -8.47 19.12
C VAL A 292 1.90 -7.06 18.81
N TYR A 293 1.16 -6.02 19.21
CA TYR A 293 1.57 -4.62 19.08
C TYR A 293 2.97 -4.37 19.69
N VAL A 294 3.20 -4.86 20.90
CA VAL A 294 4.50 -4.74 21.59
C VAL A 294 5.56 -5.61 20.91
N LYS A 295 5.22 -6.85 20.54
CA LYS A 295 6.14 -7.79 19.86
C LYS A 295 6.68 -7.20 18.56
N THR A 296 5.82 -6.62 17.74
CA THR A 296 6.17 -6.10 16.41
C THR A 296 6.63 -4.65 16.41
N LYS A 297 6.55 -3.95 17.56
CA LYS A 297 6.86 -2.53 17.72
C LYS A 297 6.02 -1.67 16.78
N TYR A 298 4.73 -1.96 16.72
CA TYR A 298 3.78 -1.22 15.91
C TYR A 298 3.66 0.23 16.39
N GLU A 299 3.45 1.19 15.49
CA GLU A 299 3.57 2.63 15.78
C GLU A 299 2.23 3.39 15.70
N ASP A 300 1.09 2.69 15.61
CA ASP A 300 -0.24 3.32 15.66
C ASP A 300 -0.70 3.54 17.12
N GLU A 301 -0.45 4.73 17.66
CA GLU A 301 -0.87 5.09 19.02
C GLU A 301 -2.40 5.10 19.18
N GLY A 302 -3.15 5.41 18.11
CA GLY A 302 -4.61 5.48 18.14
C GLY A 302 -5.23 4.10 18.34
N LEU A 303 -4.72 3.11 17.61
CA LEU A 303 -5.12 1.71 17.75
C LEU A 303 -4.84 1.18 19.16
N LEU A 304 -3.65 1.44 19.71
CA LEU A 304 -3.30 1.00 21.06
C LEU A 304 -4.23 1.63 22.11
N LYS A 305 -4.39 2.95 22.06
CA LYS A 305 -5.25 3.68 23.01
C LYS A 305 -6.67 3.13 23.01
N HIS A 306 -7.24 2.92 21.83
CA HIS A 306 -8.60 2.42 21.71
C HIS A 306 -8.73 0.96 22.19
N THR A 307 -7.72 0.12 21.90
CA THR A 307 -7.66 -1.24 22.44
C THR A 307 -7.67 -1.25 23.97
N GLU A 308 -6.95 -0.32 24.60
CA GLU A 308 -6.92 -0.16 26.05
C GLU A 308 -8.23 0.35 26.63
N GLU A 309 -8.88 1.31 25.97
CA GLU A 309 -10.22 1.80 26.34
C GLU A 309 -11.24 0.64 26.35
N LEU A 310 -11.25 -0.19 25.31
CA LEU A 310 -12.17 -1.33 25.21
C LEU A 310 -11.89 -2.39 26.26
N LEU A 311 -10.62 -2.71 26.51
CA LEU A 311 -10.25 -3.65 27.57
C LEU A 311 -10.67 -3.14 28.95
N ALA A 312 -10.51 -1.85 29.21
CA ALA A 312 -10.96 -1.23 30.46
C ALA A 312 -12.48 -1.30 30.64
N GLU A 313 -13.25 -1.07 29.58
CA GLU A 313 -14.71 -1.20 29.59
C GLU A 313 -15.18 -2.64 29.78
N LEU A 314 -14.49 -3.60 29.16
CA LEU A 314 -14.79 -5.02 29.31
C LEU A 314 -14.45 -5.52 30.72
N GLY A 315 -13.53 -4.89 31.46
CA GLY A 315 -13.12 -5.27 32.83
C GLY A 315 -12.12 -6.43 32.88
N PRO A 316 -11.82 -7.02 34.04
CA PRO A 316 -11.13 -8.32 34.10
C PRO A 316 -12.09 -9.44 33.64
N GLY A 317 -11.59 -10.43 32.90
CA GLY A 317 -12.37 -11.63 32.57
C GLY A 317 -12.45 -12.60 33.74
N ASP A 318 -13.33 -13.61 33.65
CA ASP A 318 -13.48 -14.63 34.70
C ASP A 318 -12.18 -15.42 34.96
N ASP A 319 -11.29 -15.50 33.97
CA ASP A 319 -10.00 -16.20 34.05
C ASP A 319 -8.84 -15.31 34.57
N ASP A 320 -9.06 -14.00 34.74
CA ASP A 320 -8.02 -13.05 35.19
C ASP A 320 -7.93 -12.91 36.72
N GLU A 321 -8.84 -13.52 37.47
CA GLU A 321 -8.83 -13.44 38.94
C GLU A 321 -7.66 -14.21 39.59
N ASP A 322 -6.92 -15.03 38.83
CA ASP A 322 -5.80 -15.84 39.33
C ASP A 322 -4.39 -15.27 39.02
N ASP A 323 -4.24 -14.30 38.12
CA ASP A 323 -2.92 -13.78 37.70
C ASP A 323 -2.46 -12.51 38.47
N ASP A 324 -3.36 -11.83 39.19
CA ASP A 324 -3.04 -10.61 39.97
C ASP A 324 -2.76 -10.86 41.47
N ALA A 325 -2.63 -12.13 41.90
CA ALA A 325 -2.46 -12.48 43.32
C ALA A 325 -0.99 -12.68 43.77
N GLU A 326 0.01 -12.48 42.92
CA GLU A 326 1.42 -12.69 43.29
C GLU A 326 2.33 -11.52 42.85
N GLY A 327 2.54 -10.59 43.80
CA GLY A 327 3.82 -9.89 43.99
C GLY A 327 4.14 -8.69 43.10
N ASP A 328 4.15 -7.50 43.68
CA ASP A 328 5.39 -6.78 43.98
C ASP A 328 5.09 -5.53 44.81
N GLY A 329 5.81 -5.37 45.91
CA GLY A 329 5.72 -4.27 46.84
C GLY A 329 6.88 -4.37 47.82
N ASP A 330 8.05 -4.79 47.32
CA ASP A 330 9.31 -4.65 48.04
C ASP A 330 9.69 -3.16 48.03
N ASP A 331 9.64 -2.55 49.21
CA ASP A 331 10.08 -1.18 49.48
C ASP A 331 11.55 -1.02 49.05
N VAL A 332 11.77 -0.32 47.93
CA VAL A 332 13.12 0.07 47.52
C VAL A 332 13.60 1.23 48.41
N GLU A 333 14.56 0.89 49.26
CA GLU A 333 15.36 1.78 50.09
C GLU A 333 16.03 2.89 49.27
N ASP A 334 15.76 4.12 49.69
CA ASP A 334 16.71 5.20 49.95
C ASP A 334 17.97 5.33 49.06
N LEU A 335 17.94 6.29 48.13
CA LEU A 335 19.13 6.86 47.51
C LEU A 335 19.02 8.39 47.49
N GLU A 336 19.33 9.01 48.64
CA GLU A 336 19.71 10.42 48.71
C GLU A 336 21.00 10.66 47.89
N ILE A 337 20.89 11.40 46.79
CA ILE A 337 22.04 11.97 46.08
C ILE A 337 22.29 13.36 46.67
N ASP A 338 23.35 13.45 47.48
CA ASP A 338 24.05 14.68 47.83
C ASP A 338 24.57 15.37 46.55
N SER A 339 24.19 16.63 46.34
CA SER A 339 24.96 17.54 45.50
C SER A 339 25.03 18.91 46.15
N ASP A 340 26.14 19.12 46.85
CA ASP A 340 26.58 20.40 47.40
C ASP A 340 27.31 21.17 46.29
N SER A 341 26.85 22.37 45.93
CA SER A 341 27.71 23.37 45.28
C SER A 341 27.24 24.78 45.60
N GLU A 342 28.00 25.44 46.46
CA GLU A 342 27.93 26.86 46.73
C GLU A 342 28.08 27.71 45.45
N SER A 343 27.28 28.77 45.33
CA SER A 343 27.75 29.98 44.65
C SER A 343 27.21 31.23 45.34
N GLU A 344 28.13 32.01 45.88
CA GLU A 344 27.93 33.35 46.40
C GLU A 344 27.36 34.27 45.31
N SER A 345 26.36 35.08 45.65
CA SER A 345 26.10 36.32 44.92
C SER A 345 25.89 37.49 45.88
N ASN A 346 26.93 38.33 45.91
CA ASN A 346 26.93 39.68 46.42
C ASN A 346 25.80 40.51 45.78
N THR A 347 24.97 41.15 46.60
CA THR A 347 24.29 42.39 46.21
C THR A 347 24.45 43.43 47.31
N ASN A 348 25.43 44.32 47.12
CA ASN A 348 25.43 45.67 47.68
C ASN A 348 24.94 46.61 46.58
N ASN A 349 23.82 47.30 46.80
CA ASN A 349 23.77 48.76 46.62
C ASN A 349 22.51 49.38 47.25
N ASP A 350 22.75 50.12 48.34
CA ASP A 350 22.19 51.42 48.75
C ASP A 350 20.91 51.97 48.09
N SER A 351 19.91 52.28 48.92
CA SER A 351 19.54 53.66 49.30
C SER A 351 18.20 53.65 50.06
N GLU A 352 18.21 53.89 51.37
CA GLU A 352 18.17 55.19 52.05
C GLU A 352 16.73 55.69 52.35
N THR A 353 16.51 55.87 53.65
CA THR A 353 15.71 56.90 54.34
C THR A 353 14.24 56.68 54.77
N LYS A 354 14.10 56.98 56.08
CA LYS A 354 13.03 57.65 56.86
C LYS A 354 12.01 56.77 57.60
N MET A 355 12.13 56.70 58.94
CA MET A 355 11.45 57.56 59.98
C MET A 355 10.00 57.11 60.15
N GLU A 356 9.38 56.89 61.31
CA GLU A 356 9.49 57.16 62.76
C GLU A 356 8.77 55.95 63.41
N HIS A 357 8.89 55.54 64.67
CA HIS A 357 8.98 56.26 65.93
C HIS A 357 9.35 55.30 67.06
#